data_AF-A0A813DP44-F1
#
_entry.id   AF-A0A813DP44-F1
#
_cell.length_a   1.000
_cell.length_b   1.000
_cell.length_c   1.000
_cell.angle_alpha   90.00
_cell.angle_beta   90.00
_cell.angle_gamma   90.00
#
_symmetry.space_group_name_H-M   'P 1'
#
loop_
_entity.id
_entity.type
_entity.pdbx_description
1 polymer ?
#
loop_
_entity_poly.entity_id
_entity_poly.type
_entity_poly.pdbx_seq_one_letter_code
_entity_poly.pdbx_strand_id
1 'polypeptide(L)'
;MIPVLESETCRKTRCEMPYFCQMLRIMPNRATMEGCLVADMVVSAMDDKYTARFDFEADRLPPPLQPLEKSLAVFANSTMSNNFESEDIEQIVGWRMEKGGKGGMKRWWHANEVGAKMSFATPPCNSVSLEIYKHHEIPMGMIEVRVDGNATQIDACCPSPCVGFPGQGIYASQVVGEGLLLVPHHVEITLLERNYSTQCASLGNQFSLVGVFGERTCKVQHGISICNYRCPQGSLKGCRPEDGI
;
A
#
# COMPACT_ATOMS: atom_id res chain seq x y z
N MET A 1 -41.23 22.02 -22.36
CA MET A 1 -40.46 22.94 -23.22
C MET A 1 -39.98 24.09 -22.37
N ILE A 2 -38.70 24.08 -22.00
CA ILE A 2 -37.97 25.16 -21.31
C ILE A 2 -36.58 25.17 -21.95
N PRO A 3 -36.03 26.32 -22.39
CA PRO A 3 -34.84 26.38 -23.21
C PRO A 3 -33.54 26.25 -22.40
N VAL A 4 -32.54 25.61 -23.00
CA VAL A 4 -31.17 25.51 -22.51
C VAL A 4 -30.40 26.75 -22.94
N LEU A 5 -29.78 27.45 -21.99
CA LEU A 5 -28.80 28.49 -22.25
C LEU A 5 -27.42 27.83 -22.38
N GLU A 6 -26.82 27.94 -23.57
CA GLU A 6 -25.41 27.64 -23.82
C GLU A 6 -24.54 28.79 -23.31
N SER A 7 -23.50 28.50 -22.54
CA SER A 7 -22.40 29.44 -22.31
C SER A 7 -21.12 28.90 -22.92
N GLU A 8 -20.69 29.57 -23.98
CA GLU A 8 -19.41 29.41 -24.66
C GLU A 8 -18.25 29.78 -23.72
N THR A 9 -17.30 28.87 -23.50
CA THR A 9 -15.90 29.21 -23.19
C THR A 9 -15.03 27.95 -23.28
N CYS A 10 -14.81 27.48 -24.49
CA CYS A 10 -13.69 26.58 -24.77
C CYS A 10 -13.13 26.92 -26.14
N ARG A 11 -12.32 27.99 -26.20
CA ARG A 11 -11.50 28.31 -27.37
C ARG A 11 -10.09 28.67 -26.92
N LYS A 12 -9.15 27.88 -27.48
CA LYS A 12 -7.72 28.12 -27.66
C LYS A 12 -6.78 27.72 -26.52
N THR A 13 -6.43 26.44 -26.53
CA THR A 13 -5.03 26.00 -26.47
C THR A 13 -4.90 24.69 -27.26
N ARG A 14 -3.98 24.67 -28.23
CA ARG A 14 -3.66 23.51 -29.06
C ARG A 14 -3.03 22.43 -28.17
N CYS A 15 -3.73 21.33 -27.92
CA CYS A 15 -3.10 20.09 -27.49
C CYS A 15 -2.80 19.25 -28.73
N GLU A 16 -1.53 19.23 -29.14
CA GLU A 16 -1.01 18.29 -30.14
C GLU A 16 -0.69 16.95 -29.45
N MET A 17 -1.71 16.13 -29.15
CA MET A 17 -1.56 14.67 -28.97
C MET A 17 -2.91 13.98 -29.21
N PRO A 18 -3.14 13.30 -30.35
CA PRO A 18 -4.48 12.85 -30.76
C PRO A 18 -4.99 11.57 -30.07
N TYR A 19 -4.25 10.94 -29.17
CA TYR A 19 -4.61 9.63 -28.60
C TYR A 19 -5.22 9.65 -27.20
N PHE A 20 -5.25 10.78 -26.50
CA PHE A 20 -5.73 10.83 -25.10
C PHE A 20 -7.21 11.23 -24.95
N CYS A 21 -7.86 11.77 -25.98
CA CYS A 21 -9.23 12.30 -25.89
C CYS A 21 -10.35 11.31 -26.28
N GLN A 22 -10.05 10.07 -26.66
CA GLN A 22 -11.09 9.12 -27.14
C GLN A 22 -11.70 8.21 -26.07
N MET A 23 -11.20 8.17 -24.83
CA MET A 23 -11.79 7.33 -23.77
C MET A 23 -12.87 8.01 -22.90
N LEU A 24 -13.17 9.29 -23.09
CA LEU A 24 -14.10 10.03 -22.22
C LEU A 24 -15.47 10.35 -22.85
N ARG A 25 -15.90 9.58 -23.84
CA ARG A 25 -17.23 9.75 -24.46
C ARG A 25 -18.08 8.49 -24.47
N ILE A 26 -18.28 7.84 -23.31
CA ILE A 26 -19.45 6.96 -23.11
C ILE A 26 -20.05 7.17 -21.71
N MET A 27 -21.18 7.90 -21.72
CA MET A 27 -22.28 8.01 -20.74
C MET A 27 -22.20 8.98 -19.54
N PRO A 28 -23.26 9.81 -19.35
CA PRO A 28 -23.42 10.75 -18.26
C PRO A 28 -24.21 10.16 -17.07
N ASN A 29 -24.09 10.85 -15.92
CA ASN A 29 -24.91 10.75 -14.70
C ASN A 29 -24.61 9.61 -13.71
N ARG A 30 -23.53 9.76 -12.93
CA ARG A 30 -23.55 9.96 -11.47
C ARG A 30 -22.11 10.05 -10.95
N ALA A 31 -21.84 11.10 -10.19
CA ALA A 31 -20.53 11.55 -9.77
C ALA A 31 -19.80 10.58 -8.83
N THR A 32 -18.51 10.32 -9.12
CA THR A 32 -17.49 9.95 -8.13
C THR A 32 -16.33 10.92 -8.28
N MET A 33 -16.19 11.82 -7.30
CA MET A 33 -15.10 12.78 -7.17
C MET A 33 -13.81 12.09 -6.73
N GLU A 34 -13.18 11.30 -7.60
CA GLU A 34 -11.84 10.72 -7.33
C GLU A 34 -10.84 10.98 -8.47
N GLY A 35 -11.24 11.68 -9.54
CA GLY A 35 -10.37 11.98 -10.68
C GLY A 35 -9.69 13.36 -10.69
N CYS A 36 -10.17 14.34 -9.91
CA CYS A 36 -9.66 15.72 -9.98
C CYS A 36 -8.51 16.04 -9.02
N LEU A 37 -8.35 15.29 -7.92
CA LEU A 37 -7.31 15.60 -6.92
C LEU A 37 -5.89 15.27 -7.38
N VAL A 38 -5.73 14.37 -8.36
CA VAL A 38 -4.41 14.01 -8.90
C VAL A 38 -3.95 15.01 -9.98
N ALA A 39 -4.88 15.64 -10.69
CA ALA A 39 -4.55 16.62 -11.74
C ALA A 39 -4.14 17.99 -11.15
N ASP A 40 -4.80 18.47 -10.09
CA ASP A 40 -4.48 19.77 -9.49
C ASP A 40 -3.11 19.79 -8.78
N MET A 41 -2.65 18.64 -8.29
CA MET A 41 -1.35 18.52 -7.62
C MET A 41 -0.17 18.52 -8.61
N VAL A 42 -0.39 18.10 -9.86
CA VAL A 42 0.62 18.13 -10.93
C VAL A 42 0.68 19.50 -11.62
N VAL A 43 -0.45 20.21 -11.71
CA VAL A 43 -0.50 21.54 -12.35
C VAL A 43 0.05 22.64 -11.43
N SER A 44 -0.07 22.53 -10.10
CA SER A 44 0.54 23.49 -9.16
C SER A 44 2.07 23.47 -9.14
N ALA A 45 2.71 22.45 -9.73
CA ALA A 45 4.17 22.36 -9.84
C ALA A 45 4.75 22.99 -11.11
N MET A 46 3.92 23.52 -12.02
CA MET A 46 4.34 24.04 -13.33
C MET A 46 3.93 25.49 -13.62
N ASP A 47 3.74 26.33 -12.59
CA ASP A 47 3.52 27.77 -12.81
C ASP A 47 4.86 28.53 -12.88
N ASP A 48 5.40 28.62 -14.09
CA ASP A 48 6.65 29.27 -14.53
C ASP A 48 6.64 30.82 -14.38
N LYS A 49 6.32 31.36 -13.20
CA LYS A 49 6.23 32.83 -13.00
C LYS A 49 6.97 33.45 -11.81
N TYR A 50 8.01 32.79 -11.30
CA TYR A 50 8.94 33.42 -10.35
C TYR A 50 10.39 33.40 -10.85
N THR A 51 10.70 34.27 -11.82
CA THR A 51 12.08 34.72 -12.07
C THR A 51 12.45 35.81 -11.06
N ALA A 52 12.62 35.41 -9.79
CA ALA A 52 13.34 36.23 -8.83
C ALA A 52 14.84 36.10 -9.13
N ARG A 53 15.48 37.22 -9.50
CA ARG A 53 16.95 37.31 -9.55
C ARG A 53 17.47 37.15 -8.13
N PHE A 54 18.02 35.99 -7.82
CA PHE A 54 18.84 35.80 -6.62
C PHE A 54 20.30 36.13 -6.98
N ASP A 55 20.83 37.17 -6.36
CA ASP A 55 22.28 37.38 -6.27
C ASP A 55 22.86 36.22 -5.44
N PHE A 56 23.59 35.32 -6.12
CA PHE A 56 24.29 34.22 -5.47
C PHE A 56 25.54 34.75 -4.77
N GLU A 57 25.46 34.98 -3.46
CA GLU A 57 26.65 34.95 -2.61
C GLU A 57 27.22 33.52 -2.64
N ALA A 58 28.44 33.37 -3.13
CA ALA A 58 29.09 32.08 -3.43
C ALA A 58 29.48 31.23 -2.21
N ASP A 59 29.12 31.62 -0.98
CA ASP A 59 29.62 31.00 0.26
C ASP A 59 28.59 30.15 1.04
N ARG A 60 27.43 29.86 0.44
CA ARG A 60 26.45 28.93 1.03
C ARG A 60 26.05 27.87 0.02
N LEU A 61 26.99 26.96 -0.26
CA LEU A 61 26.61 25.70 -0.90
C LEU A 61 25.52 25.05 -0.06
N PRO A 62 24.37 24.66 -0.65
CA PRO A 62 23.35 23.94 0.08
C PRO A 62 23.96 22.67 0.68
N PRO A 63 23.50 22.23 1.87
CA PRO A 63 23.98 21.00 2.47
C PRO A 63 23.88 19.87 1.44
N PRO A 64 24.85 18.94 1.42
CA PRO A 64 24.86 17.85 0.46
C PRO A 64 23.50 17.15 0.48
N LEU A 65 22.91 16.96 -0.70
CA LEU A 65 21.63 16.29 -0.87
C LEU A 65 21.64 15.00 -0.06
N GLN A 66 20.73 14.88 0.90
CA GLN A 66 20.60 13.64 1.66
C GLN A 66 20.36 12.48 0.68
N PRO A 67 20.92 11.29 0.94
CA PRO A 67 20.67 10.10 0.14
C PRO A 67 19.17 9.93 -0.09
N LEU A 68 18.75 9.98 -1.36
CA LEU A 68 17.35 9.73 -1.71
C LEU A 68 17.10 8.22 -1.53
N GLU A 69 16.41 7.83 -0.46
CA GLU A 69 15.93 6.47 -0.31
C GLU A 69 14.81 6.24 -1.33
N LYS A 70 15.03 5.30 -2.26
CA LYS A 70 13.99 4.83 -3.16
C LYS A 70 13.50 3.49 -2.63
N SER A 71 12.23 3.45 -2.23
CA SER A 71 11.51 2.20 -2.02
C SER A 71 10.92 1.72 -3.35
N LEU A 72 11.07 0.44 -3.64
CA LEU A 72 10.46 -0.24 -4.78
C LEU A 72 9.65 -1.42 -4.26
N ALA A 73 8.38 -1.53 -4.68
CA ALA A 73 7.58 -2.71 -4.40
C ALA A 73 8.18 -3.91 -5.15
N VAL A 74 8.53 -4.96 -4.41
CA VAL A 74 9.02 -6.24 -4.96
C VAL A 74 7.86 -7.16 -5.27
N PHE A 75 6.85 -7.17 -4.40
CA PHE A 75 5.59 -7.86 -4.63
C PHE A 75 4.44 -7.11 -3.95
N ALA A 76 3.24 -7.29 -4.50
CA ALA A 76 2.02 -6.69 -4.01
C ALA A 76 0.86 -7.65 -4.27
N ASN A 77 0.54 -8.47 -3.28
CA ASN A 77 -0.60 -9.40 -3.32
C ASN A 77 -1.77 -8.72 -2.63
N SER A 78 -2.79 -8.28 -3.37
CA SER A 78 -3.89 -7.50 -2.79
C SER A 78 -5.25 -7.86 -3.38
N THR A 79 -6.30 -7.50 -2.64
CA THR A 79 -7.68 -7.57 -3.12
C THR A 79 -7.88 -6.77 -4.41
N MET A 80 -7.13 -5.67 -4.59
CA MET A 80 -7.37 -4.71 -5.66
C MET A 80 -6.75 -5.18 -6.98
N SER A 81 -5.62 -5.88 -6.88
CA SER A 81 -4.94 -6.54 -8.00
C SER A 81 -5.49 -7.93 -8.32
N ASN A 82 -6.37 -8.48 -7.46
CA ASN A 82 -6.98 -9.81 -7.62
C ASN A 82 -5.93 -10.93 -7.85
N ASN A 83 -4.76 -10.77 -7.23
CA ASN A 83 -3.64 -11.72 -7.29
C ASN A 83 -3.34 -12.35 -5.91
N PHE A 84 -4.22 -12.14 -4.93
CA PHE A 84 -4.06 -12.74 -3.62
C PHE A 84 -4.72 -14.12 -3.58
N GLU A 85 -4.07 -15.09 -4.22
CA GLU A 85 -4.57 -16.47 -4.38
C GLU A 85 -4.00 -17.42 -3.32
N SER A 86 -4.59 -18.62 -3.18
CA SER A 86 -4.17 -19.61 -2.16
C SER A 86 -2.88 -20.36 -2.48
N GLU A 87 -2.40 -20.29 -3.72
CA GLU A 87 -1.24 -21.06 -4.19
C GLU A 87 0.07 -20.63 -3.51
N ASP A 88 0.14 -19.37 -3.05
CA ASP A 88 1.28 -18.82 -2.34
C ASP A 88 1.27 -19.14 -0.83
N ILE A 89 0.24 -19.83 -0.33
CA ILE A 89 0.04 -20.10 1.10
C ILE A 89 0.43 -21.54 1.43
N GLU A 90 1.44 -21.68 2.29
CA GLU A 90 1.97 -22.99 2.72
C GLU A 90 1.07 -23.67 3.74
N GLN A 91 0.53 -22.90 4.68
CA GLN A 91 -0.36 -23.40 5.73
C GLN A 91 -1.57 -22.49 5.85
N ILE A 92 -2.77 -23.10 5.88
CA ILE A 92 -4.01 -22.37 6.15
C ILE A 92 -4.95 -23.17 7.05
N VAL A 93 -5.31 -22.58 8.19
CA VAL A 93 -6.21 -23.17 9.20
C VAL A 93 -7.14 -22.07 9.70
N GLY A 94 -8.46 -22.23 9.55
CA GLY A 94 -9.45 -21.25 10.04
C GLY A 94 -9.55 -19.93 9.25
N TRP A 95 -8.70 -19.73 8.25
CA TRP A 95 -8.81 -18.63 7.29
C TRP A 95 -9.58 -19.09 6.05
N ARG A 96 -10.45 -18.23 5.53
CA ARG A 96 -11.20 -18.46 4.30
C ARG A 96 -11.10 -17.27 3.36
N MET A 97 -11.05 -17.54 2.06
CA MET A 97 -11.07 -16.48 1.07
C MET A 97 -12.51 -16.04 0.83
N GLU A 98 -12.78 -14.77 1.04
CA GLU A 98 -14.05 -14.13 0.78
C GLU A 98 -13.99 -13.34 -0.53
N LYS A 99 -15.15 -13.15 -1.16
CA LYS A 99 -15.29 -12.36 -2.39
C LYS A 99 -16.41 -11.34 -2.24
N GLY A 100 -16.24 -10.18 -2.86
CA GLY A 100 -17.24 -9.11 -2.79
C GLY A 100 -16.97 -7.94 -3.72
N GLY A 101 -17.61 -6.80 -3.42
CA GLY A 101 -17.58 -5.61 -4.26
C GLY A 101 -18.40 -5.75 -5.54
N LYS A 102 -18.45 -4.66 -6.32
CA LYS A 102 -19.19 -4.62 -7.58
C LYS A 102 -18.62 -5.68 -8.55
N GLY A 103 -19.45 -6.67 -8.89
CA GLY A 103 -19.05 -7.77 -9.79
C GLY A 103 -18.15 -8.83 -9.16
N GLY A 104 -17.99 -8.89 -7.83
CA GLY A 104 -17.19 -9.92 -7.16
C GLY A 104 -15.68 -9.80 -7.38
N MET A 105 -15.22 -8.61 -7.77
CA MET A 105 -13.83 -8.33 -8.15
C MET A 105 -12.87 -8.16 -6.96
N LYS A 106 -13.40 -8.05 -5.74
CA LYS A 106 -12.58 -7.95 -4.52
C LYS A 106 -12.47 -9.31 -3.87
N ARG A 107 -11.27 -9.67 -3.43
CA ARG A 107 -10.97 -10.90 -2.70
C ARG A 107 -10.09 -10.59 -1.49
N TRP A 108 -10.43 -11.14 -0.33
CA TRP A 108 -9.64 -10.96 0.87
C TRP A 108 -9.67 -12.24 1.70
N TRP A 109 -8.69 -12.41 2.57
CA TRP A 109 -8.69 -13.49 3.54
C TRP A 109 -9.38 -13.06 4.81
N HIS A 110 -10.25 -13.92 5.32
CA HIS A 110 -11.05 -13.66 6.50
C HIS A 110 -10.89 -14.77 7.52
N ALA A 111 -10.74 -14.39 8.78
CA ALA A 111 -10.75 -15.30 9.92
C ALA A 111 -11.72 -14.78 10.98
N ASN A 112 -12.37 -15.71 11.69
CA ASN A 112 -13.31 -15.40 12.77
C ASN A 112 -13.18 -16.34 13.97
N GLU A 113 -12.21 -17.24 13.96
CA GLU A 113 -11.95 -18.23 15.01
C GLU A 113 -10.57 -17.99 15.62
N VAL A 114 -10.51 -17.83 16.94
CA VAL A 114 -9.24 -17.68 17.66
C VAL A 114 -8.37 -18.91 17.39
N GLY A 115 -7.08 -18.67 17.11
CA GLY A 115 -6.13 -19.71 16.70
C GLY A 115 -6.11 -19.99 15.19
N ALA A 116 -6.96 -19.33 14.38
CA ALA A 116 -6.83 -19.38 12.93
C ALA A 116 -5.42 -18.92 12.51
N LYS A 117 -4.74 -19.75 11.71
CA LYS A 117 -3.34 -19.56 11.31
C LYS A 117 -3.18 -19.59 9.79
N MET A 118 -2.35 -18.70 9.27
CA MET A 118 -1.90 -18.67 7.88
C MET A 118 -0.38 -18.52 7.84
N SER A 119 0.32 -19.18 6.93
CA SER A 119 1.74 -18.92 6.68
C SER A 119 2.12 -19.00 5.20
N PHE A 120 3.12 -18.20 4.83
CA PHE A 120 3.66 -18.13 3.47
C PHE A 120 5.09 -17.60 3.48
N ALA A 121 5.83 -17.87 2.41
CA ALA A 121 7.14 -17.28 2.16
C ALA A 121 7.04 -16.07 1.23
N THR A 122 7.76 -15.00 1.52
CA THR A 122 7.83 -13.82 0.65
C THR A 122 8.94 -13.99 -0.40
N PRO A 123 8.83 -13.32 -1.56
CA PRO A 123 10.00 -12.97 -2.35
C PRO A 123 11.04 -12.17 -1.54
N PRO A 124 12.31 -12.07 -2.00
CA PRO A 124 13.33 -11.29 -1.32
C PRO A 124 12.96 -9.81 -1.15
N CYS A 125 12.71 -9.36 0.08
CA CYS A 125 12.36 -7.98 0.40
C CYS A 125 13.08 -7.52 1.68
N ASN A 126 13.03 -6.23 2.01
CA ASN A 126 13.60 -5.71 3.26
C ASN A 126 12.57 -5.03 4.18
N SER A 127 11.32 -4.98 3.70
CA SER A 127 10.17 -4.58 4.46
C SER A 127 8.98 -5.44 4.04
N VAL A 128 8.15 -5.81 5.01
CA VAL A 128 6.88 -6.52 4.81
C VAL A 128 5.78 -5.69 5.46
N SER A 129 4.73 -5.41 4.71
CA SER A 129 3.54 -4.73 5.23
C SER A 129 2.26 -5.50 4.88
N LEU A 130 1.28 -5.38 5.75
CA LEU A 130 -0.05 -5.94 5.56
C LEU A 130 -1.05 -4.81 5.35
N GLU A 131 -1.93 -4.97 4.37
CA GLU A 131 -3.13 -4.14 4.25
C GLU A 131 -4.30 -4.90 4.90
N ILE A 132 -4.96 -4.25 5.85
CA ILE A 132 -6.02 -4.83 6.66
C ILE A 132 -7.26 -3.94 6.65
N TYR A 133 -8.42 -4.55 6.85
CA TYR A 133 -9.65 -3.78 7.10
C TYR A 133 -9.79 -3.50 8.59
N LYS A 134 -10.05 -2.24 8.96
CA LYS A 134 -10.33 -1.81 10.33
C LYS A 134 -11.73 -1.26 10.46
N HIS A 135 -12.36 -1.48 11.62
CA HIS A 135 -13.70 -0.97 11.93
C HIS A 135 -13.87 -0.69 13.42
N HIS A 136 -14.78 0.23 13.76
CA HIS A 136 -15.12 0.57 15.15
C HIS A 136 -16.42 -0.11 15.65
N GLU A 137 -17.39 -0.32 14.76
CA GLU A 137 -18.71 -0.90 15.11
C GLU A 137 -18.90 -2.40 14.78
N ILE A 138 -17.95 -3.03 14.08
CA ILE A 138 -18.05 -4.44 13.65
C ILE A 138 -17.18 -5.26 14.62
N PRO A 139 -17.50 -6.54 14.86
CA PRO A 139 -16.73 -7.49 15.69
C PRO A 139 -15.26 -7.71 15.28
N MET A 140 -14.39 -6.70 15.36
CA MET A 140 -13.01 -6.80 14.88
C MET A 140 -12.10 -7.47 15.92
N GLY A 141 -11.34 -8.47 15.48
CA GLY A 141 -10.34 -9.20 16.23
C GLY A 141 -8.93 -8.59 16.16
N MET A 142 -7.96 -9.34 16.68
CA MET A 142 -6.55 -9.01 16.75
C MET A 142 -5.71 -10.17 16.20
N ILE A 143 -4.64 -9.87 15.48
CA ILE A 143 -3.69 -10.87 15.00
C ILE A 143 -2.30 -10.67 15.59
N GLU A 144 -1.53 -11.74 15.64
CA GLU A 144 -0.07 -11.73 15.74
C GLU A 144 0.51 -12.08 14.37
N VAL A 145 1.47 -11.29 13.93
CA VAL A 145 2.24 -11.51 12.71
C VAL A 145 3.68 -11.79 13.10
N ARG A 146 4.23 -12.92 12.67
CA ARG A 146 5.64 -13.26 12.86
C ARG A 146 6.36 -13.21 11.53
N VAL A 147 7.39 -12.38 11.43
CA VAL A 147 8.31 -12.37 10.28
C VAL A 147 9.66 -12.91 10.74
N ASP A 148 10.04 -14.09 10.24
CA ASP A 148 11.22 -14.84 10.68
C ASP A 148 11.30 -15.02 12.21
N GLY A 149 10.14 -15.20 12.85
CA GLY A 149 10.01 -15.37 14.30
C GLY A 149 9.85 -14.09 15.11
N ASN A 150 10.06 -12.90 14.51
CA ASN A 150 9.81 -11.62 15.19
C ASN A 150 8.32 -11.28 15.17
N ALA A 151 7.71 -11.18 16.34
CA ALA A 151 6.27 -11.00 16.49
C ALA A 151 5.84 -9.52 16.58
N THR A 152 4.79 -9.17 15.84
CA THR A 152 4.09 -7.88 15.87
C THR A 152 2.60 -8.12 16.05
N GLN A 153 1.96 -7.48 17.01
CA GLN A 153 0.50 -7.58 17.21
C GLN A 153 -0.22 -6.44 16.50
N ILE A 154 -1.36 -6.74 15.87
CA ILE A 154 -2.15 -5.77 15.13
C ILE A 154 -3.61 -5.88 15.53
N ASP A 155 -4.15 -4.75 15.99
CA ASP A 155 -5.56 -4.61 16.34
C ASP A 155 -6.34 -3.96 15.18
N ALA A 156 -7.30 -4.71 14.60
CA ALA A 156 -8.21 -4.19 13.58
C ALA A 156 -9.38 -3.38 14.14
N CYS A 157 -9.51 -3.33 15.47
CA CYS A 157 -10.41 -2.41 16.15
C CYS A 157 -9.93 -0.97 16.05
N CYS A 158 -10.85 -0.05 15.76
CA CYS A 158 -10.63 1.38 16.02
C CYS A 158 -11.28 1.75 17.37
N PRO A 159 -10.56 2.40 18.31
CA PRO A 159 -11.12 2.81 19.60
C PRO A 159 -12.09 4.00 19.51
N SER A 160 -12.03 4.77 18.42
CA SER A 160 -12.97 5.83 18.05
C SER A 160 -13.48 5.54 16.62
N PRO A 161 -14.46 6.30 16.07
CA PRO A 161 -14.76 6.22 14.65
C PRO A 161 -13.46 6.30 13.86
N CYS A 162 -13.20 5.29 13.01
CA CYS A 162 -12.01 5.30 12.17
C CYS A 162 -12.06 6.60 11.34
N VAL A 163 -10.93 7.28 11.18
CA VAL A 163 -10.86 8.54 10.42
C VAL A 163 -11.41 8.28 9.01
N GLY A 164 -12.58 8.84 8.70
CA GLY A 164 -13.34 8.50 7.49
C GLY A 164 -14.84 8.73 7.64
N PHE A 165 -15.63 8.15 6.74
CA PHE A 165 -17.09 8.26 6.76
C PHE A 165 -17.69 7.38 7.88
N PRO A 166 -18.64 7.89 8.67
CA PRO A 166 -19.30 7.10 9.72
C PRO A 166 -19.99 5.87 9.12
N GLY A 167 -19.88 4.73 9.80
CA GLY A 167 -20.42 3.44 9.36
C GLY A 167 -19.63 2.76 8.22
N GLN A 168 -18.50 3.33 7.77
CA GLN A 168 -17.59 2.68 6.83
C GLN A 168 -16.26 2.39 7.53
N GLY A 169 -15.76 1.16 7.39
CA GLY A 169 -14.41 0.83 7.82
C GLY A 169 -13.36 1.45 6.91
N ILE A 170 -12.10 1.26 7.28
CA ILE A 170 -10.94 1.77 6.53
C ILE A 170 -10.00 0.63 6.18
N TYR A 171 -9.32 0.76 5.05
CA TYR A 171 -8.13 -0.03 4.77
C TYR A 171 -6.93 0.67 5.39
N ALA A 172 -6.10 -0.08 6.10
CA ALA A 172 -4.90 0.45 6.74
C ALA A 172 -3.71 -0.43 6.38
N SER A 173 -2.59 0.20 6.04
CA SER A 173 -1.32 -0.49 5.86
C SER A 173 -0.55 -0.50 7.19
N GLN A 174 -0.03 -1.65 7.57
CA GLN A 174 0.75 -1.85 8.78
C GLN A 174 2.07 -2.54 8.41
N VAL A 175 3.19 -1.90 8.71
CA VAL A 175 4.52 -2.50 8.59
C VAL A 175 4.68 -3.53 9.70
N VAL A 176 5.03 -4.76 9.33
CA VAL A 176 5.18 -5.91 10.25
C VAL A 176 6.61 -6.44 10.32
N GLY A 177 7.46 -6.01 9.39
CA GLY A 177 8.90 -6.17 9.44
C GLY A 177 9.57 -5.07 8.63
N GLU A 178 10.59 -4.43 9.18
CA GLU A 178 11.34 -3.35 8.53
C GLU A 178 12.85 -3.56 8.76
N GLY A 179 13.68 -3.12 7.81
CA GLY A 179 15.12 -3.27 7.91
C GLY A 179 15.58 -4.73 7.85
N LEU A 180 14.76 -5.59 7.24
CA LEU A 180 15.06 -7.00 7.07
C LEU A 180 16.22 -7.20 6.08
N LEU A 181 16.88 -8.35 6.16
CA LEU A 181 17.86 -8.75 5.14
C LEU A 181 17.15 -9.01 3.83
N LEU A 182 17.73 -8.63 2.68
CA LEU A 182 17.10 -8.85 1.38
C LEU A 182 17.14 -10.33 0.95
N VAL A 183 16.29 -11.16 1.58
CA VAL A 183 16.13 -12.61 1.37
C VAL A 183 14.65 -12.97 1.48
N PRO A 184 14.20 -14.15 1.03
CA PRO A 184 12.85 -14.63 1.32
C PRO A 184 12.59 -14.69 2.83
N HIS A 185 11.41 -14.25 3.27
CA HIS A 185 11.02 -14.26 4.68
C HIS A 185 9.84 -15.19 4.91
N HIS A 186 9.83 -15.88 6.05
CA HIS A 186 8.68 -16.65 6.49
C HIS A 186 7.74 -15.78 7.29
N VAL A 187 6.49 -15.67 6.84
CA VAL A 187 5.45 -14.87 7.49
C VAL A 187 4.39 -15.80 8.05
N GLU A 188 4.10 -15.70 9.34
CA GLU A 188 3.00 -16.39 10.00
C GLU A 188 2.00 -15.39 10.57
N ILE A 189 0.72 -15.60 10.33
CA ILE A 189 -0.36 -14.75 10.83
C ILE A 189 -1.30 -15.63 11.66
N THR A 190 -1.52 -15.26 12.92
CA THR A 190 -2.38 -16.00 13.84
C THR A 190 -3.42 -15.07 14.46
N LEU A 191 -4.70 -15.46 14.42
CA LEU A 191 -5.77 -14.74 15.11
C LEU A 191 -5.70 -15.00 16.62
N LEU A 192 -5.57 -13.94 17.40
CA LEU A 192 -5.41 -14.01 18.85
C LEU A 192 -6.74 -13.82 19.59
N GLU A 193 -6.79 -14.34 20.81
CA GLU A 193 -7.76 -13.89 21.80
C GLU A 193 -7.31 -12.53 22.36
N ARG A 194 -8.22 -11.56 22.37
CA ARG A 194 -7.94 -10.23 22.94
C ARG A 194 -8.03 -10.31 24.46
N ASN A 195 -6.98 -9.89 25.15
CA ASN A 195 -6.92 -9.89 26.62
C ASN A 195 -7.47 -8.59 27.27
N TYR A 196 -8.05 -7.69 26.48
CA TYR A 196 -8.74 -6.48 26.93
C TYR A 196 -10.05 -6.27 26.17
N SER A 197 -11.00 -5.55 26.78
CA SER A 197 -12.30 -5.28 26.17
C SER A 197 -12.29 -3.96 25.38
N THR A 198 -12.87 -3.99 24.19
CA THR A 198 -13.22 -2.80 23.39
C THR A 198 -14.66 -2.94 22.90
N GLN A 199 -15.26 -1.84 22.44
CA GLN A 199 -16.61 -1.88 21.87
C GLN A 199 -16.72 -2.89 20.72
N CYS A 200 -15.73 -2.91 19.83
CA CYS A 200 -15.69 -3.87 18.74
C CYS A 200 -15.36 -5.31 19.23
N ALA A 201 -14.54 -5.48 20.28
CA ALA A 201 -14.19 -6.82 20.83
C ALA A 201 -15.41 -7.56 21.35
N SER A 202 -16.28 -6.85 22.07
CA SER A 202 -17.47 -7.43 22.68
C SER A 202 -18.43 -8.05 21.64
N LEU A 203 -18.29 -7.65 20.38
CA LEU A 203 -19.11 -8.14 19.29
C LEU A 203 -18.50 -9.42 18.66
N GLY A 204 -17.17 -9.63 18.74
CA GLY A 204 -16.49 -10.82 18.20
C GLY A 204 -15.05 -10.62 17.69
N ASN A 205 -14.54 -11.60 16.94
CA ASN A 205 -13.12 -11.77 16.59
C ASN A 205 -12.83 -11.78 15.07
N GLN A 206 -13.61 -11.08 14.27
CA GLN A 206 -13.43 -11.03 12.81
C GLN A 206 -12.17 -10.27 12.41
N PHE A 207 -11.41 -10.82 11.47
CA PHE A 207 -10.26 -10.16 10.89
C PHE A 207 -10.26 -10.35 9.38
N SER A 208 -9.97 -9.28 8.64
CA SER A 208 -9.89 -9.32 7.18
C SER A 208 -8.53 -8.79 6.73
N LEU A 209 -7.74 -9.69 6.14
CA LEU A 209 -6.47 -9.41 5.50
C LEU A 209 -6.70 -9.17 4.01
N VAL A 210 -6.36 -7.96 3.58
CA VAL A 210 -6.74 -7.41 2.28
C VAL A 210 -5.57 -7.45 1.31
N GLY A 211 -4.34 -7.35 1.82
CA GLY A 211 -3.14 -7.55 1.02
C GLY A 211 -1.88 -7.72 1.85
N VAL A 212 -0.83 -8.14 1.15
CA VAL A 212 0.54 -8.31 1.64
C VAL A 212 1.46 -7.70 0.62
N PHE A 213 2.38 -6.86 1.08
CA PHE A 213 3.32 -6.14 0.24
C PHE A 213 4.72 -6.35 0.76
N GLY A 214 5.66 -6.50 -0.17
CA GLY A 214 7.08 -6.48 0.13
C GLY A 214 7.75 -5.35 -0.60
N GLU A 215 8.56 -4.60 0.13
CA GLU A 215 9.32 -3.49 -0.43
C GLU A 215 10.82 -3.75 -0.32
N ARG A 216 11.55 -3.16 -1.26
CA ARG A 216 13.01 -3.08 -1.26
C ARG A 216 13.40 -1.62 -1.23
N THR A 217 13.88 -1.18 -0.08
CA THR A 217 14.54 0.13 0.08
C THR A 217 16.03 -0.01 -0.22
N CYS A 218 16.53 0.80 -1.13
CA CYS A 218 17.97 0.91 -1.38
C CYS A 218 18.45 2.33 -1.07
N LYS A 219 19.60 2.43 -0.41
CA LYS A 219 20.24 3.71 -0.12
C LYS A 219 21.04 4.14 -1.33
N VAL A 220 20.73 5.30 -1.90
CA VAL A 220 21.52 5.86 -2.99
C VAL A 220 22.66 6.68 -2.41
N GLN A 221 23.87 6.14 -2.44
CA GLN A 221 25.08 6.84 -2.01
C GLN A 221 25.94 7.16 -3.24
N HIS A 222 26.25 8.45 -3.47
CA HIS A 222 27.02 8.91 -4.64
C HIS A 222 26.45 8.47 -6.00
N GLY A 223 25.12 8.39 -6.13
CA GLY A 223 24.45 7.92 -7.35
C GLY A 223 24.45 6.41 -7.54
N ILE A 224 25.03 5.64 -6.62
CA ILE A 224 25.02 4.18 -6.61
C ILE A 224 23.96 3.69 -5.62
N SER A 225 23.05 2.83 -6.10
CA SER A 225 22.05 2.18 -5.25
C SER A 225 22.67 1.02 -4.48
N ILE A 226 22.77 1.16 -3.16
CA ILE A 226 23.28 0.13 -2.25
C ILE A 226 22.09 -0.46 -1.51
N CYS A 227 21.85 -1.75 -1.70
CA CYS A 227 20.82 -2.48 -0.97
C CYS A 227 21.52 -3.42 0.02
N ASN A 228 20.95 -3.61 1.21
CA ASN A 228 21.53 -4.46 2.25
C ASN A 228 21.43 -5.94 1.87
N TYR A 229 22.37 -6.41 1.05
CA TYR A 229 22.59 -7.83 0.81
C TYR A 229 23.56 -8.36 1.87
N ARG A 230 23.16 -9.36 2.65
CA ARG A 230 24.14 -10.20 3.35
C ARG A 230 24.64 -11.24 2.34
N CYS A 231 25.87 -11.07 1.88
CA CYS A 231 26.57 -12.15 1.20
C CYS A 231 26.67 -13.32 2.19
N PRO A 232 26.26 -14.55 1.83
CA PRO A 232 26.51 -15.71 2.66
C PRO A 232 28.01 -15.79 2.95
N GLN A 233 28.35 -15.98 4.23
CA GLN A 233 29.72 -15.87 4.74
C GLN A 233 30.70 -16.69 3.89
N GLY A 234 31.67 -16.02 3.26
CA GLY A 234 32.82 -16.68 2.62
C GLY A 234 33.05 -16.39 1.13
N SER A 235 32.16 -15.67 0.43
CA SER A 235 32.39 -15.32 -0.99
C SER A 235 32.13 -13.86 -1.30
N LEU A 236 33.20 -13.06 -1.37
CA LEU A 236 33.17 -11.72 -1.96
C LEU A 236 33.06 -11.74 -3.50
N LYS A 237 33.03 -12.92 -4.13
CA LYS A 237 33.02 -13.07 -5.60
C LYS A 237 31.62 -13.26 -6.20
N GLY A 238 30.56 -13.34 -5.41
CA GLY A 238 29.20 -13.70 -5.88
C GLY A 238 28.08 -12.70 -5.56
N CYS A 239 28.39 -11.51 -5.04
CA CYS A 239 27.36 -10.51 -4.76
C CYS A 239 27.29 -9.50 -5.90
N ARG A 240 26.92 -9.98 -7.10
CA ARG A 240 26.51 -9.06 -8.17
C ARG A 240 25.00 -8.81 -8.05
N PRO A 241 24.55 -7.57 -8.24
CA PRO A 241 23.11 -7.24 -8.33
C PRO A 241 22.36 -8.00 -9.44
N GLU A 242 23.09 -8.61 -10.37
CA GLU A 242 22.58 -9.21 -11.61
C GLU A 242 22.21 -10.70 -11.49
N ASP A 243 22.57 -11.37 -10.38
CA ASP A 243 22.36 -12.82 -10.21
C ASP A 243 20.97 -13.16 -9.62
N GLY A 244 19.99 -12.27 -9.75
CA GLY A 244 18.64 -12.45 -9.21
C GLY A 244 17.56 -11.72 -10.02
N ILE A 245 17.32 -12.20 -11.24
CA ILE A 245 16.05 -12.09 -11.98
C ILE A 245 15.75 -13.47 -12.56
#